data_AF-A0A9P9WC21-F1
#
_entry.id   AF-A0A9P9WC21-F1
#
_cell.length_a   1.000
_cell.length_b   1.000
_cell.length_c   1.000
_cell.angle_alpha   90.00
_cell.angle_beta   90.00
_cell.angle_gamma   90.00
#
_symmetry.space_group_name_H-M   'P 1'
#
loop_
_entity.id
_entity.type
_entity.pdbx_description
1 polymer ?
#
loop_
_entity_poly.entity_id
_entity_poly.type
_entity_poly.pdbx_seq_one_letter_code
_entity_poly.pdbx_strand_id
1 'polypeptide(L)'
;MSSTIRVKLGPPHVLLKGLVWFLGITTLLSALTNNQICRHVRLHTPHHPDGHRLTDEKVLSIRRNSLRRVQDSNTELRVRMDDGHGPLIKYVSVDANVLAAFRSTDEILSMLPPGNWNKAYIFEGKDKQPGVTVKVERLLAVEGAWSPLNIDYFDLIPIRSLKTESAVQGTSESDFIQVVSHPLFSVPIVMKIASFPNTHNIVGIEAEIVAYRLLEGAGVAPRYLGQVTENGRVIGFLTEYIANGRTAQYSDRKACLASLSKVHSRGIVHRDPHLGNCIIGKNGEAYIVDYETSRTTNDYVAFQVDYDLMWQSRGG
;
A
#
# COMPACT_ATOMS: atom_id res chain seq x y z
N MET A 1 -1.96 -27.15 -12.08
CA MET A 1 -1.93 -28.39 -11.26
C MET A 1 -1.70 -27.96 -9.82
N SER A 2 -2.64 -28.23 -8.92
CA SER A 2 -2.48 -27.96 -7.49
C SER A 2 -1.81 -29.17 -6.85
N SER A 3 -0.54 -29.03 -6.45
CA SER A 3 0.19 -30.09 -5.76
C SER A 3 0.17 -29.81 -4.26
N THR A 4 -0.67 -30.55 -3.53
CA THR A 4 -0.71 -30.53 -2.06
C THR A 4 0.47 -31.33 -1.52
N ILE A 5 1.58 -30.66 -1.17
CA ILE A 5 2.66 -31.29 -0.42
C ILE A 5 2.42 -31.01 1.07
N ARG A 6 2.01 -32.02 1.83
CA ARG A 6 1.99 -31.95 3.30
C ARG A 6 3.37 -32.34 3.81
N VAL A 7 4.17 -31.35 4.21
CA VAL A 7 5.41 -31.62 4.96
C VAL A 7 5.03 -31.73 6.45
N LYS A 8 5.28 -32.90 7.05
CA LYS A 8 5.12 -33.13 8.48
C LYS A 8 6.52 -33.11 9.09
N LEU A 9 6.90 -32.04 9.76
CA LEU A 9 8.22 -31.94 10.40
C LEU A 9 8.19 -32.70 11.74
N GLY A 10 9.17 -33.60 11.92
CA GLY A 10 9.46 -34.22 13.21
C GLY A 10 10.10 -33.23 14.18
N PRO A 11 10.26 -33.59 15.47
CA PRO A 11 10.81 -32.69 16.48
C PRO A 11 12.24 -32.25 16.13
N PRO A 12 12.64 -31.02 16.51
CA PRO A 12 13.91 -30.45 16.11
C PRO A 12 15.07 -31.22 16.76
N HIS A 13 15.93 -31.81 15.93
CA HIS A 13 17.24 -32.26 16.39
C HIS A 13 18.18 -31.06 16.52
N VAL A 14 18.68 -30.89 17.74
CA VAL A 14 19.68 -29.90 18.12
C VAL A 14 20.99 -30.18 17.40
N LEU A 15 21.46 -29.24 16.56
CA LEU A 15 22.87 -29.09 16.24
C LEU A 15 23.26 -27.61 16.31
N LEU A 16 23.90 -27.26 17.43
CA LEU A 16 24.63 -26.01 17.64
C LEU A 16 25.83 -25.93 16.68
N LYS A 17 26.04 -24.75 16.06
CA LYS A 17 27.27 -23.92 16.17
C LYS A 17 27.23 -22.75 15.19
N GLY A 18 27.45 -21.54 15.70
CA GLY A 18 27.73 -20.34 14.89
C GLY A 18 27.43 -19.03 15.62
N LEU A 19 28.40 -18.53 16.40
CA LEU A 19 28.42 -17.21 17.03
C LEU A 19 28.30 -16.07 16.00
N VAL A 20 27.45 -15.06 16.24
CA VAL A 20 27.74 -13.63 15.97
C VAL A 20 27.03 -12.77 17.04
N TRP A 21 27.65 -11.63 17.35
CA TRP A 21 27.63 -10.86 18.60
C TRP A 21 26.36 -10.05 18.93
N PHE A 22 26.18 -9.84 20.24
CA PHE A 22 25.18 -8.99 20.90
C PHE A 22 25.77 -7.62 21.29
N LEU A 23 24.96 -6.56 21.15
CA LEU A 23 24.93 -5.30 21.92
C LEU A 23 23.52 -4.73 21.65
N GLY A 24 22.51 -4.88 22.53
CA GLY A 24 22.28 -4.11 23.76
C GLY A 24 21.55 -2.78 23.41
N ILE A 25 20.42 -2.34 23.95
CA ILE A 25 19.76 -2.54 25.25
C ILE A 25 18.27 -2.14 25.15
N THR A 26 17.49 -2.73 26.05
CA THR A 26 16.08 -2.63 26.44
C THR A 26 15.39 -1.25 26.55
N THR A 27 14.08 -1.23 26.27
CA THR A 27 13.07 -0.80 27.26
C THR A 27 11.71 -1.48 27.03
N LEU A 28 11.11 -1.97 28.12
CA LEU A 28 9.82 -2.64 28.23
C LEU A 28 8.75 -1.66 28.76
N LEU A 29 7.48 -1.97 28.46
CA LEU A 29 6.24 -1.68 29.21
C LEU A 29 5.60 -0.27 29.15
N SER A 30 4.41 -0.26 28.54
CA SER A 30 3.16 0.50 28.81
C SER A 30 2.59 0.99 27.45
N ALA A 31 1.33 0.81 27.07
CA ALA A 31 0.11 0.57 27.81
C ALA A 31 -0.92 -0.18 26.94
N LEU A 32 -1.53 -1.21 27.51
CA LEU A 32 -2.96 -1.45 27.32
C LEU A 32 -3.70 -0.31 28.02
N THR A 33 -4.19 0.69 27.29
CA THR A 33 -5.39 1.49 27.61
C THR A 33 -5.57 2.57 26.55
N ASN A 34 -6.49 2.37 25.61
CA ASN A 34 -7.56 3.32 25.29
C ASN A 34 -8.34 2.84 24.06
N ASN A 35 -9.24 1.90 24.33
CA ASN A 35 -10.53 1.89 23.65
C ASN A 35 -11.46 2.80 24.48
N GLN A 36 -12.25 3.64 23.82
CA GLN A 36 -13.07 4.76 24.33
C GLN A 36 -12.30 6.08 24.52
N ILE A 37 -12.79 7.26 24.11
CA ILE A 37 -14.18 7.74 24.10
C ILE A 37 -14.47 8.63 22.89
N CYS A 38 -15.56 8.31 22.20
CA CYS A 38 -16.35 9.21 21.35
C CYS A 38 -16.63 10.57 22.03
N ARG A 39 -16.18 11.68 21.45
CA ARG A 39 -16.79 13.00 21.72
C ARG A 39 -17.79 13.36 20.63
N HIS A 40 -19.05 13.10 20.98
CA HIS A 40 -20.28 13.81 20.62
C HIS A 40 -20.22 14.84 19.49
N VAL A 41 -20.86 14.52 18.36
CA VAL A 41 -21.54 15.53 17.54
C VAL A 41 -23.03 15.40 17.82
N ARG A 42 -23.60 16.39 18.51
CA ARG A 42 -25.03 16.54 18.70
C ARG A 42 -25.58 17.15 17.41
N LEU A 43 -26.07 16.33 16.49
CA LEU A 43 -26.79 16.82 15.31
C LEU A 43 -28.25 17.08 15.69
N HIS A 44 -28.65 18.35 15.68
CA HIS A 44 -30.05 18.72 15.55
C HIS A 44 -30.55 18.22 14.19
N THR A 45 -31.49 17.29 14.20
CA THR A 45 -32.22 16.86 13.01
C THR A 45 -33.24 17.94 12.62
N PRO A 46 -33.21 18.49 11.39
CA PRO A 46 -34.40 19.08 10.82
C PRO A 46 -35.38 17.95 10.48
N HIS A 47 -36.63 18.13 10.87
CA HIS A 47 -37.74 17.32 10.38
C HIS A 47 -37.92 17.55 8.87
N HIS A 48 -37.92 16.47 8.09
CA HIS A 48 -38.76 16.37 6.91
C HIS A 48 -39.22 14.91 6.74
N PRO A 49 -40.48 14.64 6.36
CA PRO A 49 -41.09 13.34 6.44
C PRO A 49 -40.84 12.61 5.12
N ASP A 50 -40.15 11.48 5.18
CA ASP A 50 -40.62 10.25 4.55
C ASP A 50 -39.77 9.08 5.07
N GLY A 51 -40.48 8.11 5.62
CA GLY A 51 -39.92 7.06 6.45
C GLY A 51 -39.28 5.95 5.66
N HIS A 52 -37.99 5.72 5.90
CA HIS A 52 -37.44 4.37 5.94
C HIS A 52 -36.44 4.28 7.10
N ARG A 53 -36.91 3.75 8.25
CA ARG A 53 -36.03 3.30 9.33
C ARG A 53 -35.18 2.15 8.79
N LEU A 54 -33.87 2.36 8.69
CA LEU A 54 -32.93 1.24 8.76
C LEU A 54 -33.13 0.60 10.13
N THR A 55 -33.67 -0.62 10.15
CA THR A 55 -33.92 -1.36 11.40
C THR A 55 -32.60 -1.56 12.14
N ASP A 56 -32.62 -1.46 13.47
CA ASP A 56 -31.46 -1.61 14.35
C ASP A 56 -30.70 -2.93 14.11
N GLU A 57 -31.36 -3.96 13.56
CA GLU A 57 -30.72 -5.20 13.11
C GLU A 57 -29.74 -5.01 11.95
N LYS A 58 -30.00 -4.12 10.99
CA LYS A 58 -29.08 -3.87 9.87
C LYS A 58 -27.80 -3.19 10.36
N VAL A 59 -27.92 -2.22 11.27
CA VAL A 59 -26.76 -1.53 11.88
C VAL A 59 -25.96 -2.49 12.79
N LEU A 60 -26.62 -3.36 13.55
CA LEU A 60 -25.97 -4.41 14.34
C LEU A 60 -25.31 -5.49 13.47
N SER A 61 -25.87 -5.82 12.30
CA SER A 61 -25.27 -6.75 11.34
C SER A 61 -24.01 -6.19 10.67
N ILE A 62 -24.01 -4.89 10.34
CA ILE A 62 -22.84 -4.19 9.81
C ILE A 62 -21.73 -4.16 10.86
N ARG A 63 -22.07 -3.88 12.13
CA ARG A 63 -21.12 -3.89 13.26
C ARG A 63 -20.56 -5.29 13.57
N ARG A 64 -21.38 -6.34 13.49
CA ARG A 64 -20.92 -7.74 13.64
C ARG A 64 -20.03 -8.18 12.48
N ASN A 65 -20.32 -7.74 11.26
CA ASN A 65 -19.52 -8.03 10.07
C ASN A 65 -18.20 -7.24 10.02
N SER A 66 -18.13 -6.05 10.63
CA SER A 66 -16.88 -5.30 10.76
C SER A 66 -16.03 -5.77 11.95
N LEU A 67 -16.63 -6.18 13.07
CA LEU A 67 -15.90 -6.80 14.18
C LEU A 67 -15.39 -8.22 13.86
N ARG A 68 -16.12 -9.02 13.07
CA ARG A 68 -15.59 -10.29 12.52
C ARG A 68 -14.47 -10.08 11.52
N ARG A 69 -14.48 -8.97 10.77
CA ARG A 69 -13.43 -8.67 9.79
C ARG A 69 -12.05 -8.44 10.41
N VAL A 70 -12.00 -8.08 11.70
CA VAL A 70 -10.76 -7.89 12.46
C VAL A 70 -10.18 -9.24 12.95
N GLN A 71 -10.95 -10.34 12.87
CA GLN A 71 -10.56 -11.65 13.40
C GLN A 71 -10.18 -12.67 12.30
N ASP A 72 -10.43 -12.36 11.02
CA ASP A 72 -10.27 -13.28 9.88
C ASP A 72 -9.44 -12.68 8.71
N SER A 73 -8.64 -11.62 8.90
CA SER A 73 -7.80 -11.10 7.82
C SER A 73 -6.44 -11.79 7.82
N ASN A 74 -6.21 -12.67 6.86
CA ASN A 74 -4.87 -13.18 6.59
C ASN A 74 -3.92 -11.99 6.32
N THR A 75 -2.69 -12.08 6.81
CA THR A 75 -1.64 -11.11 6.50
C THR A 75 -0.92 -11.53 5.22
N GLU A 76 -0.75 -10.60 4.29
CA GLU A 76 0.02 -10.83 3.07
C GLU A 76 1.46 -10.32 3.24
N LEU A 77 2.41 -11.12 2.79
CA LEU A 77 3.84 -10.88 2.85
C LEU A 77 4.45 -10.98 1.45
N ARG A 78 5.23 -9.96 1.07
CA ARG A 78 6.09 -9.99 -0.12
C ARG A 78 7.50 -10.35 0.33
N VAL A 79 7.96 -11.55 -0.04
CA VAL A 79 9.18 -12.15 0.49
C VAL A 79 10.23 -12.23 -0.61
N ARG A 80 11.41 -11.67 -0.34
CA ARG A 80 12.60 -11.88 -1.17
C ARG A 80 13.19 -13.26 -0.86
N MET A 81 13.40 -14.06 -1.89
CA MET A 81 14.07 -15.36 -1.82
C MET A 81 15.20 -15.43 -2.85
N ASP A 82 16.12 -16.36 -2.66
CA ASP A 82 17.14 -16.75 -3.64
C ASP A 82 16.99 -18.26 -3.85
N ASP A 83 16.73 -18.68 -5.09
CA ASP A 83 16.58 -20.08 -5.47
C ASP A 83 17.80 -20.66 -6.19
N GLY A 84 18.92 -19.92 -6.19
CA GLY A 84 20.14 -20.29 -6.90
C GLY A 84 20.20 -19.78 -8.35
N HIS A 85 19.13 -19.17 -8.86
CA HIS A 85 19.12 -18.49 -10.16
C HIS A 85 19.09 -16.96 -10.04
N GLY A 86 19.16 -16.43 -8.82
CA GLY A 86 19.13 -15.01 -8.53
C GLY A 86 18.00 -14.64 -7.55
N PRO A 87 17.91 -13.36 -7.17
CA PRO A 87 16.85 -12.91 -6.29
C PRO A 87 15.49 -13.00 -7.00
N LEU A 88 14.48 -13.45 -6.28
CA LEU A 88 13.10 -13.44 -6.73
C LEU A 88 12.17 -13.05 -5.59
N ILE A 89 10.94 -12.72 -5.96
CA ILE A 89 9.87 -12.42 -5.01
C ILE A 89 8.86 -13.55 -4.99
N LYS A 90 8.46 -13.94 -3.78
CA LYS A 90 7.33 -14.83 -3.54
C LYS A 90 6.31 -14.16 -2.62
N TYR A 91 5.06 -14.57 -2.76
CA TYR A 91 3.94 -13.99 -2.03
C TYR A 91 3.41 -15.00 -1.02
N VAL A 92 3.33 -14.61 0.26
CA VAL A 92 2.93 -15.51 1.33
C VAL A 92 1.74 -14.90 2.06
N SER A 93 0.63 -15.63 2.12
CA SER A 93 -0.50 -15.29 2.98
C SER A 93 -0.40 -16.10 4.27
N VAL A 94 -0.63 -15.49 5.42
CA VAL A 94 -0.53 -16.15 6.74
C VAL A 94 -1.79 -15.88 7.55
N ASP A 95 -2.41 -16.92 8.08
CA ASP A 95 -3.51 -16.79 9.04
C ASP A 95 -3.09 -15.92 10.23
N ALA A 96 -3.96 -15.01 10.68
CA ALA A 96 -3.64 -14.08 11.76
C ALA A 96 -3.21 -14.79 13.06
N ASN A 97 -3.88 -15.89 13.43
CA ASN A 97 -3.54 -16.68 14.61
C ASN A 97 -2.17 -17.35 14.50
N VAL A 98 -1.78 -17.76 13.28
CA VAL A 98 -0.49 -18.38 13.02
C VAL A 98 0.61 -17.32 13.00
N LEU A 99 0.35 -16.16 12.40
CA LEU A 99 1.28 -15.04 12.41
C LEU A 99 1.62 -14.60 13.85
N ALA A 100 0.63 -14.52 14.72
CA ALA A 100 0.80 -14.14 16.12
C ALA A 100 1.68 -15.12 16.92
N ALA A 101 1.84 -16.37 16.44
CA ALA A 101 2.70 -17.37 17.07
C ALA A 101 4.17 -17.24 16.64
N PHE A 102 4.47 -16.60 15.51
CA PHE A 102 5.84 -16.41 15.04
C PHE A 102 6.52 -15.23 15.73
N ARG A 103 7.81 -15.40 16.03
CA ARG A 103 8.64 -14.38 16.68
C ARG A 103 9.44 -13.56 15.69
N SER A 104 9.57 -14.03 14.45
CA SER A 104 10.35 -13.38 13.40
C SER A 104 9.88 -13.80 12.01
N THR A 105 10.30 -13.04 10.99
CA THR A 105 10.13 -13.43 9.58
C THR A 105 10.90 -14.69 9.24
N ASP A 106 12.04 -14.97 9.87
CA ASP A 106 12.85 -16.15 9.58
C ASP A 106 12.12 -17.45 9.92
N GLU A 107 11.30 -17.45 10.97
CA GLU A 107 10.45 -18.60 11.31
C GLU A 107 9.42 -18.87 10.20
N ILE A 108 8.84 -17.82 9.62
CA ILE A 108 7.93 -17.92 8.47
C ILE A 108 8.69 -18.49 7.25
N LEU A 109 9.89 -17.99 6.98
CA LEU A 109 10.70 -18.45 5.84
C LEU A 109 11.07 -19.93 5.97
N SER A 110 11.37 -20.40 7.18
CA SER A 110 11.74 -21.78 7.45
C SER A 110 10.63 -22.80 7.12
N MET A 111 9.38 -22.36 7.09
CA MET A 111 8.22 -23.20 6.74
C MET A 111 7.99 -23.33 5.24
N LEU A 112 8.57 -22.45 4.43
CA LEU A 112 8.29 -22.39 3.01
C LEU A 112 9.09 -23.48 2.28
N PRO A 113 8.44 -24.36 1.51
CA PRO A 113 9.16 -25.43 0.81
C PRO A 113 10.03 -24.86 -0.32
N PRO A 114 11.10 -25.56 -0.74
CA PRO A 114 11.82 -25.21 -1.95
C PRO A 114 10.95 -25.46 -3.20
N GLY A 115 11.40 -24.94 -4.34
CA GLY A 115 10.84 -25.26 -5.66
C GLY A 115 10.08 -24.12 -6.33
N ASN A 116 9.50 -24.45 -7.49
CA ASN A 116 8.84 -23.51 -8.38
C ASN A 116 7.40 -23.24 -7.93
N TRP A 117 7.24 -22.22 -7.09
CA TRP A 117 5.96 -21.67 -6.66
C TRP A 117 6.15 -20.16 -6.44
N ASN A 118 5.06 -19.40 -6.60
CA ASN A 118 5.08 -17.95 -6.41
C ASN A 118 4.05 -17.44 -5.40
N LYS A 119 3.09 -18.29 -4.99
CA LYS A 119 2.22 -18.04 -3.83
C LYS A 119 2.28 -19.17 -2.82
N ALA A 120 2.33 -18.83 -1.55
CA ALA A 120 2.17 -19.73 -0.42
C ALA A 120 1.05 -19.25 0.50
N TYR A 121 0.41 -20.19 1.18
CA TYR A 121 -0.54 -19.92 2.25
C TYR A 121 -0.19 -20.77 3.47
N ILE A 122 0.07 -20.08 4.58
CA ILE A 122 0.38 -20.66 5.88
C ILE A 122 -0.88 -20.54 6.75
N PHE A 123 -1.37 -21.68 7.24
CA PHE A 123 -2.67 -21.77 7.90
C PHE A 123 -2.60 -22.57 9.21
N GLU A 124 -3.58 -22.37 10.09
CA GLU A 124 -3.68 -23.17 11.32
C GLU A 124 -4.19 -24.58 11.00
N GLY A 125 -3.33 -25.59 11.24
CA GLY A 125 -3.68 -26.99 11.07
C GLY A 125 -4.68 -27.50 12.12
N LYS A 126 -5.28 -28.67 11.86
CA LYS A 126 -6.28 -29.29 12.76
C LYS A 126 -5.73 -29.61 14.16
N ASP A 127 -4.42 -29.80 14.26
CA ASP A 127 -3.66 -30.07 15.48
C ASP A 127 -3.09 -28.79 16.12
N LYS A 128 -3.54 -27.61 15.68
CA LYS A 128 -2.99 -26.30 16.04
C LYS A 128 -1.52 -26.12 15.64
N GLN A 129 -1.01 -26.97 14.75
CA GLN A 129 0.30 -26.80 14.16
C GLN A 129 0.18 -26.06 12.82
N PRO A 130 1.08 -25.13 12.50
CA PRO A 130 1.08 -24.45 11.22
C PRO A 130 1.22 -25.43 10.03
N GLY A 131 0.32 -25.32 9.05
CA GLY A 131 0.42 -26.00 7.76
C GLY A 131 0.81 -25.02 6.66
N VAL A 132 1.37 -25.53 5.56
CA VAL A 132 1.72 -24.74 4.37
C VAL A 132 1.13 -25.38 3.11
N THR A 133 0.59 -24.54 2.23
CA THR A 133 0.28 -24.90 0.83
C THR A 133 0.97 -23.94 -0.11
N VAL A 134 1.42 -24.42 -1.27
CA VAL A 134 2.06 -23.61 -2.30
C VAL A 134 1.41 -23.83 -3.65
N LYS A 135 1.46 -22.81 -4.51
CA LYS A 135 0.98 -22.89 -5.89
C LYS A 135 1.76 -21.98 -6.82
N VAL A 136 1.72 -22.32 -8.09
CA VAL A 136 2.06 -21.43 -9.19
C VAL A 136 0.76 -20.79 -9.67
N GLU A 137 0.68 -19.47 -9.59
CA GLU A 137 -0.44 -18.68 -10.06
C GLU A 137 0.02 -17.64 -11.07
N ARG A 138 -0.82 -17.29 -12.05
CA ARG A 138 -0.55 -16.12 -12.91
C ARG A 138 -0.65 -14.86 -12.05
N LEU A 139 0.45 -14.12 -11.97
CA LEU A 139 0.47 -12.81 -11.32
C LEU A 139 0.04 -11.75 -12.34
N LEU A 140 -0.89 -10.89 -11.96
CA LEU A 140 -1.32 -9.78 -12.79
C LEU A 140 -0.18 -8.77 -12.95
N ALA A 141 -0.08 -8.23 -14.16
CA ALA A 141 0.74 -7.06 -14.47
C ALA A 141 -0.16 -5.83 -14.43
N VAL A 142 0.42 -4.69 -14.04
CA VAL A 142 -0.22 -3.39 -14.18
C VAL A 142 -0.32 -3.03 -15.67
N GLU A 143 -1.51 -2.63 -16.10
CA GLU A 143 -1.76 -2.16 -17.46
C GLU A 143 -1.61 -0.63 -17.60
N GLY A 144 -1.64 -0.12 -18.84
CA GLY A 144 -1.64 1.33 -19.13
C GLY A 144 -0.27 2.01 -19.13
N ALA A 145 0.80 1.29 -18.81
CA ALA A 145 2.19 1.74 -18.98
C ALA A 145 2.47 2.27 -20.41
N TRP A 146 3.04 3.47 -20.53
CA TRP A 146 3.29 4.12 -21.83
C TRP A 146 4.72 4.61 -22.07
N SER A 147 5.60 4.57 -21.07
CA SER A 147 7.02 4.89 -21.23
C SER A 147 7.79 3.67 -21.75
N PRO A 148 8.80 3.83 -22.62
CA PRO A 148 9.67 2.71 -23.02
C PRO A 148 10.64 2.28 -21.90
N LEU A 149 10.84 3.11 -20.87
CA LEU A 149 11.77 2.82 -19.77
C LEU A 149 11.17 1.81 -18.79
N ASN A 150 11.81 0.65 -18.71
CA ASN A 150 11.52 -0.42 -17.77
C ASN A 150 12.74 -0.64 -16.87
N ILE A 151 12.55 -0.58 -15.55
CA ILE A 151 13.60 -0.83 -14.57
C ILE A 151 13.18 -2.03 -13.72
N ASP A 152 14.07 -2.99 -13.54
CA ASP A 152 13.81 -4.12 -12.65
C ASP A 152 13.80 -3.65 -11.20
N TYR A 153 12.86 -4.16 -10.40
CA TYR A 153 12.72 -3.84 -8.99
C TYR A 153 14.02 -4.06 -8.20
N PHE A 154 14.81 -5.07 -8.56
CA PHE A 154 16.07 -5.37 -7.88
C PHE A 154 17.23 -4.42 -8.26
N ASP A 155 17.08 -3.64 -9.34
CA ASP A 155 18.05 -2.61 -9.72
C ASP A 155 17.84 -1.28 -8.95
N LEU A 156 16.70 -1.14 -8.27
CA LEU A 156 16.36 0.04 -7.46
C LEU A 156 16.96 -0.07 -6.06
N ILE A 157 17.69 0.97 -5.64
CA ILE A 157 18.31 1.02 -4.32
C ILE A 157 17.42 1.87 -3.39
N PRO A 158 16.80 1.28 -2.34
CA PRO A 158 15.98 2.02 -1.40
C PRO A 158 16.77 3.08 -0.64
N ILE A 159 16.24 4.31 -0.58
CA ILE A 159 16.79 5.39 0.25
C ILE A 159 15.95 5.56 1.52
N ARG A 160 14.62 5.69 1.37
CA ARG A 160 13.68 5.81 2.49
C ARG A 160 12.26 5.47 2.07
N SER A 161 11.46 4.96 3.01
CA SER A 161 10.01 4.83 2.81
C SER A 161 9.31 6.19 2.96
N LEU A 162 8.25 6.40 2.20
CA LEU A 162 7.40 7.61 2.27
C LEU A 162 6.11 7.39 3.08
N LYS A 163 6.02 6.29 3.84
CA LYS A 163 4.82 5.98 4.63
C LYS A 163 4.52 7.00 5.72
N THR A 164 3.22 7.24 5.92
CA THR A 164 2.63 7.91 7.09
C THR A 164 2.66 6.99 8.32
N GLU A 165 2.72 7.58 9.51
CA GLU A 165 2.98 6.95 10.83
C GLU A 165 2.01 5.83 11.28
N SER A 166 1.03 5.44 10.46
CA SER A 166 0.04 4.40 10.80
C SER A 166 0.43 2.97 10.42
N ALA A 167 1.60 2.77 9.81
CA ALA A 167 2.08 1.41 9.55
C ALA A 167 2.61 0.78 10.85
N VAL A 168 1.92 -0.25 11.32
CA VAL A 168 2.41 -1.16 12.37
C VAL A 168 3.82 -1.61 11.98
N GLN A 169 4.77 -1.39 12.89
CA GLN A 169 6.14 -1.89 12.76
C GLN A 169 6.10 -3.40 12.48
N GLY A 170 6.44 -3.82 11.25
CA GLY A 170 6.51 -5.23 10.87
C GLY A 170 5.56 -5.73 9.77
N THR A 171 4.70 -4.90 9.17
CA THR A 171 3.93 -5.32 7.99
C THR A 171 4.65 -4.99 6.67
N SER A 172 4.65 -5.95 5.73
CA SER A 172 5.38 -5.90 4.45
C SER A 172 4.87 -4.88 3.42
N GLU A 173 3.91 -4.04 3.81
CA GLU A 173 3.46 -2.94 2.97
C GLU A 173 4.54 -1.86 2.75
N SER A 174 5.71 -1.98 3.41
CA SER A 174 6.86 -1.05 3.34
C SER A 174 7.36 -0.72 1.93
N ASP A 175 7.08 -1.59 0.95
CA ASP A 175 7.56 -1.43 -0.43
C ASP A 175 6.64 -0.60 -1.32
N PHE A 176 5.43 -0.28 -0.85
CA PHE A 176 4.40 0.36 -1.68
C PHE A 176 4.86 1.68 -2.29
N ILE A 177 5.51 2.53 -1.48
CA ILE A 177 6.02 3.82 -1.92
C ILE A 177 7.36 4.13 -1.24
N GLN A 178 8.39 4.36 -2.05
CA GLN A 178 9.75 4.60 -1.58
C GLN A 178 10.45 5.66 -2.41
N VAL A 179 11.33 6.41 -1.77
CA VAL A 179 12.39 7.13 -2.48
C VAL A 179 13.51 6.15 -2.77
N VAL A 180 13.93 6.05 -4.02
CA VAL A 180 14.96 5.13 -4.49
C VAL A 180 16.00 5.86 -5.34
N SER A 181 17.17 5.27 -5.51
CA SER A 181 18.16 5.68 -6.53
C SER A 181 18.33 4.60 -7.58
N HIS A 182 18.79 5.03 -8.76
CA HIS A 182 19.14 4.15 -9.87
C HIS A 182 20.18 4.86 -10.77
N PRO A 183 21.20 4.16 -11.32
CA PRO A 183 22.29 4.80 -12.09
C PRO A 183 21.88 5.64 -13.29
N LEU A 184 20.69 5.40 -13.86
CA LEU A 184 20.14 6.20 -14.96
C LEU A 184 19.70 7.61 -14.55
N PHE A 185 19.57 7.89 -13.26
CA PHE A 185 19.13 9.18 -12.75
C PHE A 185 20.19 9.79 -11.84
N SER A 186 20.51 11.07 -12.08
CA SER A 186 21.45 11.83 -11.26
C SER A 186 20.86 12.30 -9.93
N VAL A 187 19.55 12.10 -9.72
CA VAL A 187 18.81 12.49 -8.52
C VAL A 187 17.91 11.34 -8.06
N PRO A 188 17.53 11.29 -6.77
CA PRO A 188 16.52 10.34 -6.29
C PRO A 188 15.21 10.43 -7.07
N ILE A 189 14.50 9.31 -7.12
CA ILE A 189 13.20 9.17 -7.75
C ILE A 189 12.23 8.51 -6.77
N VAL A 190 10.92 8.61 -7.04
CA VAL A 190 9.90 7.91 -6.25
C VAL A 190 9.45 6.67 -7.00
N MET A 191 9.48 5.54 -6.32
CA MET A 191 8.87 4.30 -6.75
C MET A 191 7.51 4.16 -6.07
N LYS A 192 6.48 3.80 -6.85
CA LYS A 192 5.20 3.32 -6.31
C LYS A 192 4.83 2.00 -7.01
N ILE A 193 4.54 0.95 -6.24
CA ILE A 193 4.24 -0.40 -6.78
C ILE A 193 2.97 -0.97 -6.15
N ALA A 194 2.30 -1.87 -6.88
CA ALA A 194 1.31 -2.76 -6.30
C ALA A 194 2.03 -3.86 -5.49
N SER A 195 2.14 -3.66 -4.17
CA SER A 195 2.86 -4.58 -3.27
C SER A 195 2.36 -6.02 -3.32
N PHE A 196 1.10 -6.25 -3.71
CA PHE A 196 0.53 -7.59 -3.83
C PHE A 196 -0.19 -7.79 -5.18
N PRO A 197 0.14 -8.86 -5.90
CA PRO A 197 -0.49 -9.18 -7.17
C PRO A 197 -1.93 -9.64 -6.94
N ASN A 198 -2.81 -9.30 -7.87
CA ASN A 198 -4.20 -9.77 -7.90
C ASN A 198 -5.06 -9.16 -6.77
N THR A 199 -4.67 -7.99 -6.27
CA THR A 199 -5.41 -7.20 -5.27
C THR A 199 -5.92 -5.88 -5.88
N HIS A 200 -6.75 -5.16 -5.12
CA HIS A 200 -7.27 -3.84 -5.50
C HIS A 200 -6.15 -2.80 -5.74
N ASN A 201 -4.95 -3.02 -5.19
CA ASN A 201 -3.80 -2.14 -5.39
C ASN A 201 -3.39 -2.02 -6.87
N ILE A 202 -3.60 -3.06 -7.69
CA ILE A 202 -3.29 -2.99 -9.12
C ILE A 202 -4.16 -1.95 -9.82
N VAL A 203 -5.47 -1.97 -9.57
CA VAL A 203 -6.42 -1.04 -10.19
C VAL A 203 -6.12 0.41 -9.77
N GLY A 204 -5.72 0.61 -8.52
CA GLY A 204 -5.27 1.92 -8.03
C GLY A 204 -4.02 2.42 -8.77
N ILE A 205 -3.00 1.58 -8.90
CA ILE A 205 -1.78 1.91 -9.64
C ILE A 205 -2.07 2.20 -11.12
N GLU A 206 -2.96 1.44 -11.76
CA GLU A 206 -3.40 1.67 -13.15
C GLU A 206 -4.11 3.02 -13.31
N ALA A 207 -5.03 3.35 -12.40
CA ALA A 207 -5.72 4.64 -12.39
C ALA A 207 -4.73 5.80 -12.26
N GLU A 208 -3.73 5.66 -11.40
CA GLU A 208 -2.70 6.68 -11.19
C GLU A 208 -1.78 6.83 -12.39
N ILE A 209 -1.38 5.73 -13.05
CA ILE A 209 -0.65 5.75 -14.33
C ILE A 209 -1.44 6.52 -15.39
N VAL A 210 -2.74 6.25 -15.54
CA VAL A 210 -3.60 6.98 -16.48
C VAL A 210 -3.65 8.47 -16.14
N ALA A 211 -3.77 8.83 -14.86
CA ALA A 211 -3.76 10.23 -14.43
C ALA A 211 -2.43 10.92 -14.79
N TYR A 212 -1.29 10.32 -14.46
CA TYR A 212 0.03 10.88 -14.82
C TYR A 212 0.20 11.07 -16.33
N ARG A 213 -0.33 10.15 -17.15
CA ARG A 213 -0.31 10.27 -18.60
C ARG A 213 -1.10 11.48 -19.09
N LEU A 214 -2.31 11.69 -18.55
CA LEU A 214 -3.18 12.80 -18.93
C LEU A 214 -2.68 14.17 -18.41
N LEU A 215 -1.90 14.15 -17.33
CA LEU A 215 -1.29 15.31 -16.69
C LEU A 215 0.11 15.63 -17.22
N GLU A 216 0.63 14.87 -18.18
CA GLU A 216 1.95 15.09 -18.76
C GLU A 216 2.07 16.54 -19.30
N GLY A 217 3.11 17.24 -18.86
CA GLY A 217 3.36 18.64 -19.22
C GLY A 217 2.42 19.67 -18.57
N ALA A 218 1.47 19.27 -17.72
CA ALA A 218 0.57 20.22 -17.05
C ALA A 218 1.21 20.96 -15.87
N GLY A 219 2.34 20.47 -15.36
CA GLY A 219 3.09 21.09 -14.25
C GLY A 219 2.33 21.10 -12.92
N VAL A 220 1.47 20.10 -12.69
CA VAL A 220 0.65 19.95 -11.47
C VAL A 220 0.74 18.58 -10.84
N ALA A 221 1.57 17.69 -11.37
CA ALA A 221 1.86 16.38 -10.83
C ALA A 221 3.36 16.09 -11.08
N PRO A 222 4.01 15.27 -10.24
CA PRO A 222 5.36 14.82 -10.49
C PRO A 222 5.49 14.21 -11.89
N ARG A 223 6.59 14.48 -12.58
CA ARG A 223 6.86 13.88 -13.89
C ARG A 223 6.99 12.37 -13.79
N TYR A 224 6.24 11.67 -14.64
CA TYR A 224 6.37 10.23 -14.84
C TYR A 224 7.70 9.89 -15.53
N LEU A 225 8.43 8.89 -15.03
CA LEU A 225 9.76 8.51 -15.52
C LEU A 225 9.78 7.16 -16.24
N GLY A 226 9.02 6.18 -15.76
CA GLY A 226 9.08 4.82 -16.31
C GLY A 226 8.30 3.80 -15.49
N GLN A 227 8.38 2.55 -15.91
CA GLN A 227 7.79 1.41 -15.20
C GLN A 227 8.80 0.74 -14.27
N VAL A 228 8.24 0.14 -13.22
CA VAL A 228 8.94 -0.84 -12.38
C VAL A 228 8.47 -2.23 -12.78
N THR A 229 9.43 -3.12 -12.99
CA THR A 229 9.17 -4.51 -13.39
C THR A 229 9.68 -5.50 -12.35
N GLU A 230 9.07 -6.67 -12.30
CA GLU A 230 9.53 -7.81 -11.50
C GLU A 230 9.25 -9.07 -12.32
N ASN A 231 10.26 -9.90 -12.58
CA ASN A 231 10.11 -11.10 -13.41
C ASN A 231 9.41 -10.83 -14.75
N GLY A 232 9.75 -9.70 -15.38
CA GLY A 232 9.23 -9.29 -16.69
C GLY A 232 7.80 -8.75 -16.71
N ARG A 233 7.08 -8.69 -15.56
CA ARG A 233 5.78 -8.01 -15.48
C ARG A 233 5.92 -6.62 -14.88
N VAL A 234 5.10 -5.68 -15.35
CA VAL A 234 4.98 -4.35 -14.73
C VAL A 234 4.26 -4.48 -13.40
N ILE A 235 4.86 -3.92 -12.35
CA ILE A 235 4.32 -3.93 -10.99
C ILE A 235 4.04 -2.53 -10.44
N GLY A 236 4.46 -1.49 -11.16
CA GLY A 236 4.33 -0.11 -10.71
C GLY A 236 5.04 0.86 -11.63
N PHE A 237 5.34 2.04 -11.09
CA PHE A 237 5.91 3.14 -11.84
C PHE A 237 6.90 3.98 -11.02
N LEU A 238 7.62 4.82 -11.74
CA LEU A 238 8.59 5.78 -11.23
C LEU A 238 8.14 7.20 -11.54
N THR A 239 8.26 8.10 -10.58
CA THR A 239 8.10 9.55 -10.77
C THR A 239 9.31 10.31 -10.27
N GLU A 240 9.44 11.56 -10.69
CA GLU A 240 10.44 12.44 -10.11
C GLU A 240 10.19 12.64 -8.61
N TYR A 241 11.28 12.75 -7.86
CA TYR A 241 11.20 13.18 -6.47
C TYR A 241 11.21 14.72 -6.42
N ILE A 242 10.18 15.32 -5.81
CA ILE A 242 10.12 16.77 -5.62
C ILE A 242 11.10 17.17 -4.51
N ALA A 243 12.32 17.53 -4.91
CA ALA A 243 13.40 17.86 -3.98
C ALA A 243 13.05 19.09 -3.11
N ASN A 244 13.21 18.94 -1.79
CA ASN A 244 12.76 19.92 -0.80
C ASN A 244 11.25 20.23 -0.85
N GLY A 245 10.47 19.35 -1.48
CA GLY A 245 9.03 19.38 -1.42
C GLY A 245 8.55 19.10 0.00
N ARG A 246 7.52 19.81 0.42
CA ARG A 246 6.84 19.57 1.71
C ARG A 246 5.36 19.35 1.48
N THR A 247 4.72 18.61 2.37
CA THR A 247 3.26 18.52 2.41
C THR A 247 2.67 19.92 2.57
N ALA A 248 1.56 20.17 1.87
CA ALA A 248 0.86 21.43 1.94
C ALA A 248 0.28 21.67 3.34
N GLN A 249 0.39 22.92 3.79
CA GLN A 249 -0.24 23.40 5.01
C GLN A 249 -1.50 24.20 4.64
N TYR A 250 -2.25 24.61 5.67
CA TYR A 250 -3.47 25.39 5.48
C TYR A 250 -3.25 26.65 4.61
N SER A 251 -2.10 27.31 4.75
CA SER A 251 -1.72 28.51 3.98
C SER A 251 -1.53 28.24 2.48
N ASP A 252 -1.18 27.01 2.09
CA ASP A 252 -0.92 26.66 0.69
C ASP A 252 -2.17 26.24 -0.07
N ARG A 253 -3.31 26.14 0.62
CA ARG A 253 -4.60 25.66 0.07
C ARG A 253 -4.96 26.29 -1.26
N LYS A 254 -4.74 27.59 -1.43
CA LYS A 254 -5.03 28.29 -2.69
C LYS A 254 -4.20 27.73 -3.86
N ALA A 255 -2.92 27.42 -3.62
CA ALA A 255 -2.05 26.82 -4.64
C ALA A 255 -2.49 25.39 -4.97
N CYS A 256 -2.87 24.60 -3.96
CA CYS A 256 -3.40 23.25 -4.17
C CYS A 256 -4.71 23.27 -4.97
N LEU A 257 -5.64 24.18 -4.64
CA LEU A 257 -6.90 24.33 -5.39
C LEU A 257 -6.65 24.76 -6.84
N ALA A 258 -5.73 25.70 -7.07
CA ALA A 258 -5.36 26.12 -8.43
C ALA A 258 -4.79 24.95 -9.26
N SER A 259 -4.01 24.07 -8.62
CA SER A 259 -3.46 22.88 -9.27
C SER A 259 -4.53 21.81 -9.50
N LEU A 260 -5.43 21.61 -8.54
CA LEU A 260 -6.59 20.72 -8.67
C LEU A 260 -7.52 21.18 -9.80
N SER A 261 -7.75 22.49 -9.98
CA SER A 261 -8.53 22.99 -11.12
C SER A 261 -7.88 22.67 -12.48
N LYS A 262 -6.54 22.65 -12.56
CA LYS A 262 -5.83 22.21 -13.77
C LYS A 262 -5.91 20.69 -13.96
N VAL A 263 -6.02 19.91 -12.88
CA VAL A 263 -6.33 18.47 -12.96
C VAL A 263 -7.74 18.27 -13.53
N HIS A 264 -8.73 19.00 -13.01
CA HIS A 264 -10.11 18.97 -13.50
C HIS A 264 -10.23 19.37 -14.97
N SER A 265 -9.45 20.35 -15.44
CA SER A 265 -9.45 20.77 -16.85
C SER A 265 -8.88 19.72 -17.81
N ARG A 266 -8.18 18.69 -17.29
CA ARG A 266 -7.79 17.50 -18.04
C ARG A 266 -8.83 16.38 -18.01
N GLY A 267 -10.01 16.64 -17.45
CA GLY A 267 -11.09 15.67 -17.37
C GLY A 267 -10.85 14.59 -16.32
N ILE A 268 -10.13 14.90 -15.24
CA ILE A 268 -9.81 13.95 -14.16
C ILE A 268 -10.49 14.42 -12.89
N VAL A 269 -11.27 13.56 -12.24
CA VAL A 269 -11.69 13.74 -10.85
C VAL A 269 -10.77 12.90 -9.96
N HIS A 270 -10.23 13.50 -8.91
CA HIS A 270 -9.28 12.90 -7.99
C HIS A 270 -9.95 11.93 -7.01
N ARG A 271 -11.14 12.27 -6.49
CA ARG A 271 -11.94 11.50 -5.50
C ARG A 271 -11.34 11.35 -4.10
N ASP A 272 -10.12 11.83 -3.87
CA ASP A 272 -9.52 11.99 -2.54
C ASP A 272 -8.58 13.21 -2.43
N PRO A 273 -9.01 14.41 -2.88
CA PRO A 273 -8.15 15.58 -2.81
C PRO A 273 -8.15 16.17 -1.39
N HIS A 274 -6.97 16.25 -0.78
CA HIS A 274 -6.74 16.92 0.50
C HIS A 274 -5.31 17.47 0.58
N LEU A 275 -5.02 18.31 1.58
CA LEU A 275 -3.69 18.95 1.70
C LEU A 275 -2.54 17.94 1.87
N GLY A 276 -2.81 16.79 2.51
CA GLY A 276 -1.86 15.67 2.57
C GLY A 276 -1.41 15.13 1.20
N ASN A 277 -2.26 15.23 0.17
CA ASN A 277 -2.01 14.79 -1.21
C ASN A 277 -1.60 15.96 -2.11
N CYS A 278 -1.11 17.05 -1.51
CA CYS A 278 -0.57 18.21 -2.20
C CYS A 278 0.86 18.46 -1.70
N ILE A 279 1.83 18.42 -2.60
CA ILE A 279 3.24 18.71 -2.32
C ILE A 279 3.56 20.11 -2.83
N ILE A 280 4.14 20.93 -1.96
CA ILE A 280 4.60 22.27 -2.29
C ILE A 280 6.10 22.22 -2.58
N GLY A 281 6.45 22.54 -3.82
CA GLY A 281 7.83 22.69 -4.28
C GLY A 281 8.51 23.92 -3.69
N LYS A 282 9.83 24.00 -3.86
CA LYS A 282 10.67 25.06 -3.28
C LYS A 282 10.24 26.48 -3.70
N ASN A 283 9.70 26.67 -4.91
CA ASN A 283 9.29 27.99 -5.39
C ASN A 283 7.77 28.21 -5.25
N GLY A 284 7.07 27.38 -4.47
CA GLY A 284 5.64 27.50 -4.22
C GLY A 284 4.76 26.82 -5.27
N GLU A 285 5.33 26.07 -6.22
CA GLU A 285 4.57 25.22 -7.12
C GLU A 285 3.84 24.12 -6.33
N ALA A 286 2.58 23.84 -6.67
CA ALA A 286 1.80 22.81 -6.02
C ALA A 286 1.62 21.60 -6.96
N TYR A 287 1.93 20.42 -6.43
CA TYR A 287 1.82 19.14 -7.13
C TYR A 287 0.77 18.30 -6.42
N ILE A 288 -0.27 17.90 -7.13
CA ILE A 288 -1.27 16.96 -6.66
C ILE A 288 -0.75 15.55 -6.93
N VAL A 289 -0.89 14.67 -5.95
CA VAL A 289 -0.38 13.29 -5.98
C VAL A 289 -1.44 12.31 -5.45
N ASP A 290 -1.17 11.02 -5.58
CA ASP A 290 -2.02 9.94 -5.07
C ASP A 290 -3.34 9.76 -5.82
N TYR A 291 -3.23 9.47 -7.11
CA TYR A 291 -4.36 9.34 -8.03
C TYR A 291 -4.98 7.93 -8.06
N GLU A 292 -4.76 7.11 -7.04
CA GLU A 292 -5.23 5.71 -7.02
C GLU A 292 -6.75 5.59 -7.05
N THR A 293 -7.43 6.59 -6.48
CA THR A 293 -8.88 6.70 -6.53
C THR A 293 -9.31 7.63 -7.67
N SER A 294 -8.46 8.09 -8.57
CA SER A 294 -8.91 9.00 -9.63
C SER A 294 -9.74 8.30 -10.70
N ARG A 295 -10.44 9.08 -11.54
CA ARG A 295 -11.04 8.58 -12.80
C ARG A 295 -11.21 9.71 -13.81
N THR A 296 -11.30 9.36 -15.08
CA THR A 296 -11.71 10.31 -16.12
C THR A 296 -13.21 10.63 -16.03
N THR A 297 -13.58 11.88 -16.21
CA THR A 297 -14.97 12.34 -16.18
C THR A 297 -15.12 13.71 -16.84
N ASN A 298 -16.34 14.05 -17.29
CA ASN A 298 -16.74 15.41 -17.68
C ASN A 298 -17.82 15.96 -16.72
N ASP A 299 -18.06 15.28 -15.61
CA ASP A 299 -19.08 15.63 -14.62
C ASP A 299 -18.59 16.78 -13.72
N TYR A 300 -19.15 17.96 -13.94
CA TYR A 300 -18.85 19.16 -13.15
C TYR A 300 -19.22 18.99 -11.67
N VAL A 301 -20.25 18.21 -11.34
CA VAL A 301 -20.63 17.96 -9.95
C VAL A 301 -19.51 17.20 -9.23
N ALA A 302 -18.90 16.21 -9.90
CA ALA A 302 -17.77 15.47 -9.36
C ALA A 302 -16.55 16.38 -9.11
N PHE A 303 -16.28 17.33 -10.01
CA PHE A 303 -15.22 18.32 -9.82
C PHE A 303 -15.50 19.26 -8.65
N GLN A 304 -16.76 19.68 -8.46
CA GLN A 304 -17.13 20.51 -7.33
C GLN A 304 -16.95 19.77 -5.99
N VAL A 305 -17.31 18.48 -5.94
CA VAL A 305 -17.08 17.65 -4.74
C VAL A 305 -15.59 17.58 -4.38
N ASP A 306 -14.73 17.33 -5.37
CA ASP A 306 -13.28 17.36 -5.18
C ASP A 306 -12.80 18.72 -4.63
N TYR A 307 -13.29 19.81 -5.21
CA TYR A 307 -12.92 21.15 -4.79
C TYR A 307 -13.31 21.41 -3.32
N ASP A 308 -14.53 21.01 -2.95
CA ASP A 308 -15.05 21.17 -1.59
C ASP A 308 -14.28 20.31 -0.57
N LEU A 309 -13.89 19.09 -0.94
CA LEU A 309 -13.05 18.22 -0.11
C LEU A 309 -11.68 18.86 0.18
N MET A 310 -11.00 19.35 -0.86
CA MET A 310 -9.71 20.05 -0.71
C MET A 310 -9.88 21.33 0.12
N TRP A 311 -10.99 22.06 -0.07
CA TRP A 311 -11.28 23.26 0.71
C TRP A 311 -11.50 22.95 2.19
N GLN A 312 -12.17 21.86 2.52
CA GLN A 312 -12.47 21.49 3.90
C GLN A 312 -11.30 20.81 4.63
N SER A 313 -10.32 20.30 3.88
CA SER A 313 -9.12 19.68 4.42
C SER A 313 -8.41 20.59 5.43
N ARG A 314 -8.23 20.09 6.65
CA ARG A 314 -7.36 20.70 7.66
C ARG A 314 -5.95 20.15 7.41
N GLY A 315 -4.93 21.01 7.42
CA GLY A 315 -3.55 20.57 7.26
C GLY A 315 -3.23 19.47 8.28
N GLY A 316 -2.46 18.47 7.83
CA GLY A 316 -1.96 17.39 8.71
C GLY A 316 -1.07 17.92 9.81
#